data_AF-A0AAW8KQQ5-F1
#
_entry.id   AF-A0AAW8KQQ5-F1
#
_cell.length_a   1.000
_cell.length_b   1.000
_cell.length_c   1.000
_cell.angle_alpha   90.00
_cell.angle_beta   90.00
_cell.angle_gamma   90.00
#
_symmetry.space_group_name_H-M   'P 1'
#
loop_
_entity.id
_entity.type
_entity.pdbx_description
1 polymer ?
#
loop_
_entity_poly.entity_id
_entity_poly.type
_entity_poly.pdbx_seq_one_letter_code
_entity_poly.pdbx_strand_id
1 'polypeptide(L)'
;GSVKKVICSFPRQSDSYVFDELYRAGKVELEVVPQGNLACRIQAAGMGLGAVFTPTGFGTLLAEGKETREIDGKDYVLEYPIKADFALIKAYKG
;
A
#
# COMPACT_ATOMS: atom_id res chain seq x y z
N GLY A 1 -5.35 -7.90 19.38
CA GLY A 1 -4.74 -6.56 19.42
C GLY A 1 -5.69 -5.57 18.75
N SER A 2 -5.38 -4.27 18.79
CA SER A 2 -6.25 -3.22 18.23
C SER A 2 -6.14 -3.04 16.71
N VAL A 3 -5.18 -3.71 16.06
CA VAL A 3 -4.93 -3.65 14.61
C VAL A 3 -5.14 -5.04 14.02
N LYS A 4 -6.00 -5.14 13.00
CA LYS A 4 -6.24 -6.40 12.25
C LYS A 4 -5.40 -6.50 10.98
N LYS A 5 -5.22 -5.39 10.26
CA LYS A 5 -4.49 -5.33 8.99
C LYS A 5 -3.62 -4.08 8.92
N VAL A 6 -2.43 -4.22 8.34
CA VAL A 6 -1.52 -3.12 8.03
C VAL A 6 -1.27 -3.09 6.53
N ILE A 7 -1.38 -1.89 5.94
CA ILE A 7 -0.98 -1.62 4.56
C ILE A 7 0.19 -0.64 4.64
N CYS A 8 1.37 -1.04 4.19
CA CYS A 8 2.56 -0.19 4.28
C CYS A 8 3.60 -0.54 3.20
N SER A 9 4.58 0.34 3.02
CA SER A 9 5.71 0.11 2.12
C SER A 9 6.89 -0.60 2.76
N PHE A 10 7.02 -0.47 4.09
CA PHE A 10 8.10 -1.08 4.84
C PHE A 10 7.59 -1.44 6.25
N PRO A 11 7.33 -2.74 6.53
CA PRO A 11 6.69 -3.17 7.78
C PRO A 11 7.65 -3.26 8.97
N ARG A 12 8.96 -3.09 8.76
CA ARG A 12 9.97 -3.38 9.77
C ARG A 12 10.54 -2.09 10.37
N GLN A 13 10.74 -2.07 11.68
CA GLN A 13 11.51 -1.04 12.38
C GLN A 13 12.53 -1.71 13.30
N SER A 14 13.68 -1.07 13.48
CA SER A 14 14.79 -1.56 14.32
C SER A 14 14.37 -1.92 15.74
N ASP A 15 13.37 -1.22 16.28
CA ASP A 15 12.99 -1.28 17.70
C ASP A 15 11.55 -1.80 17.92
N SER A 16 10.95 -2.47 16.91
CA SER A 16 9.57 -2.96 16.99
C SER A 16 9.47 -4.44 16.63
N TYR A 17 9.46 -5.28 17.67
CA TYR A 17 9.38 -6.75 17.54
C TYR A 17 7.94 -7.28 17.64
N VAL A 18 7.03 -6.49 18.22
CA VAL A 18 5.63 -6.88 18.48
C VAL A 18 4.88 -7.15 17.17
N PHE A 19 5.13 -6.35 16.13
CA PHE A 19 4.52 -6.57 14.83
C PHE A 19 4.96 -7.90 14.21
N ASP A 20 6.28 -8.18 14.21
CA ASP A 20 6.85 -9.40 13.64
C ASP A 20 6.27 -10.66 14.32
N GLU A 21 6.14 -10.65 15.65
CA GLU A 21 5.52 -11.75 16.41
C GLU A 21 4.04 -11.94 16.06
N LEU A 22 3.25 -10.86 16.03
CA LEU A 22 1.82 -10.92 15.72
C LEU A 22 1.58 -11.35 14.27
N TYR A 23 2.40 -10.88 13.33
CA TYR A 23 2.33 -11.26 11.92
C TYR A 23 2.66 -12.74 11.72
N ARG A 24 3.76 -13.23 12.32
CA ARG A 24 4.14 -14.65 12.26
C ARG A 24 3.12 -15.56 12.92
N ALA A 25 2.43 -15.08 13.95
CA ALA A 25 1.33 -15.79 14.60
C ALA A 25 0.00 -15.70 13.82
N GLY A 26 -0.04 -15.03 12.66
CA GLY A 26 -1.26 -14.85 11.85
C GLY A 26 -2.32 -13.95 12.48
N LYS A 27 -1.95 -13.16 13.50
CA LYS A 27 -2.88 -12.29 14.25
C LYS A 27 -3.05 -10.91 13.63
N VAL A 28 -2.14 -10.54 12.72
CA VAL A 28 -2.18 -9.28 11.95
C VAL A 28 -1.90 -9.61 10.48
N GLU A 29 -2.76 -9.11 9.60
CA GLU A 29 -2.58 -9.20 8.16
C GLU A 29 -1.64 -8.08 7.67
N LEU A 30 -0.83 -8.37 6.65
CA LEU A 30 0.09 -7.41 6.04
C LEU A 30 -0.13 -7.36 4.52
N GLU A 31 -0.36 -6.17 3.99
CA GLU A 31 -0.29 -5.86 2.56
C GLU A 31 0.91 -4.94 2.33
N VAL A 32 1.96 -5.47 1.71
CA VAL A 32 3.12 -4.67 1.31
C VAL A 32 2.82 -4.02 -0.04
N VAL A 33 3.01 -2.70 -0.13
CA VAL A 33 2.75 -1.91 -1.34
C VAL A 33 3.96 -1.03 -1.64
N PRO A 34 4.44 -0.93 -2.89
CA PRO A 34 5.52 0.00 -3.21
C PRO A 34 5.20 1.42 -2.73
N GLN A 35 6.17 2.14 -2.15
CA GLN A 35 5.92 3.44 -1.52
C GLN A 35 5.27 4.46 -2.48
N GLY A 36 5.70 4.48 -3.75
CA GLY A 36 5.08 5.32 -4.78
C GLY A 36 3.62 4.96 -5.06
N ASN A 37 3.31 3.66 -5.14
CA ASN A 37 1.94 3.17 -5.32
C ASN A 37 1.09 3.48 -4.08
N LEU A 38 1.63 3.34 -2.86
CA LEU A 38 0.91 3.69 -1.63
C LEU A 38 0.50 5.16 -1.63
N ALA A 39 1.43 6.07 -1.94
CA ALA A 39 1.14 7.50 -2.05
C ALA A 39 0.12 7.80 -3.17
N CYS A 40 0.30 7.18 -4.35
CA CYS A 40 -0.59 7.35 -5.49
C CYS A 40 -2.01 6.84 -5.18
N ARG A 41 -2.17 5.70 -4.49
CA ARG A 41 -3.47 5.15 -4.09
C ARG A 41 -4.19 6.05 -3.08
N ILE A 42 -3.46 6.66 -2.14
CA ILE A 42 -4.02 7.65 -1.20
C ILE A 42 -4.44 8.92 -1.95
N GLN A 43 -3.58 9.43 -2.83
CA GLN A 43 -3.87 10.60 -3.66
C GLN A 43 -5.09 10.37 -4.56
N ALA A 44 -5.17 9.22 -5.22
CA ALA A 44 -6.29 8.85 -6.08
C ALA A 44 -7.62 8.89 -5.32
N ALA A 45 -7.64 8.37 -4.08
CA ALA A 45 -8.82 8.44 -3.23
C ALA A 45 -9.20 9.90 -2.90
N GLY A 46 -8.22 10.74 -2.56
CA GLY A 46 -8.44 12.16 -2.27
C GLY A 46 -8.91 12.99 -3.48
N MET A 47 -8.54 12.58 -4.69
CA MET A 47 -8.93 13.23 -5.94
C MET A 47 -10.24 12.68 -6.54
N GLY A 48 -10.83 11.63 -5.96
CA GLY A 48 -12.01 10.97 -6.52
C GLY A 48 -11.71 10.17 -7.80
N LEU A 49 -10.47 9.75 -7.99
CA LEU A 49 -10.07 8.90 -9.11
C LEU A 49 -10.41 7.43 -8.82
N GLY A 50 -10.62 6.66 -9.89
CA GLY A 50 -10.75 5.21 -9.83
C GLY A 50 -9.40 4.50 -9.69
N ALA A 51 -9.30 3.29 -10.23
CA ALA A 51 -8.05 2.55 -10.27
C ALA A 51 -7.00 3.25 -11.16
N VAL A 52 -5.73 3.11 -10.79
CA VAL A 52 -4.59 3.77 -11.43
C VAL A 52 -3.60 2.71 -11.91
N PHE A 53 -3.17 2.81 -13.16
CA PHE A 53 -2.10 1.96 -13.69
C PHE A 53 -0.73 2.56 -13.34
N THR A 54 0.16 1.74 -12.79
CA THR A 54 1.54 2.13 -12.43
C THR A 54 2.53 1.06 -12.89
N PRO A 55 3.70 1.43 -13.42
CA PRO A 55 4.71 0.44 -13.83
C PRO A 55 5.41 -0.19 -12.62
N THR A 56 5.31 0.43 -11.45
CA THR A 56 5.98 -0.04 -10.24
C THR A 56 5.32 -1.31 -9.72
N GLY A 57 6.11 -2.39 -9.63
CA GLY A 57 5.67 -3.69 -9.14
C GLY A 57 5.46 -4.73 -10.24
N PHE A 58 5.39 -4.32 -11.52
CA PHE A 58 5.32 -5.26 -12.63
C PHE A 58 6.52 -6.21 -12.64
N GLY A 59 6.27 -7.50 -12.95
CA GLY A 59 7.30 -8.55 -12.94
C GLY A 59 7.78 -8.98 -11.55
N THR A 60 7.13 -8.53 -10.47
CA THR A 60 7.44 -8.92 -9.09
C THR A 60 6.25 -9.64 -8.44
N LEU A 61 6.47 -10.28 -7.28
CA LEU A 61 5.41 -10.89 -6.47
C LEU A 61 4.28 -9.91 -6.11
N LEU A 62 4.56 -8.60 -6.09
CA LEU A 62 3.56 -7.57 -5.78
C LEU A 62 2.52 -7.34 -6.89
N ALA A 63 2.76 -7.88 -8.09
CA ALA A 63 1.81 -7.87 -9.21
C ALA A 63 0.95 -9.13 -9.28
N GLU A 64 1.24 -10.18 -8.50
CA GLU A 64 0.47 -11.43 -8.55
C GLU A 64 -1.01 -11.19 -8.20
N GLY A 65 -1.89 -11.73 -9.04
CA GLY A 65 -3.33 -11.59 -8.88
C GLY A 65 -3.91 -10.20 -9.20
N LYS A 66 -3.08 -9.24 -9.62
CA LYS A 66 -3.54 -7.92 -10.07
C LYS A 66 -3.71 -7.90 -11.58
N GLU A 67 -4.63 -7.05 -12.06
CA GLU A 67 -4.72 -6.77 -13.49
C GLU A 67 -3.44 -6.07 -13.97
N THR A 68 -2.92 -6.51 -15.11
CA THR A 68 -1.80 -5.86 -15.80
C THR A 68 -2.23 -5.43 -17.19
N ARG A 69 -1.58 -4.38 -17.70
CA ARG A 69 -1.85 -3.86 -19.04
C ARG A 69 -0.59 -3.26 -19.64
N GLU A 70 -0.38 -3.52 -20.93
CA GLU A 70 0.59 -2.78 -21.72
C GLU A 70 -0.04 -1.45 -22.18
N ILE A 71 0.62 -0.34 -21.86
CA ILE A 71 0.22 1.02 -22.24
C ILE A 71 1.46 1.68 -22.84
N ASP A 72 1.36 2.12 -24.10
CA ASP A 72 2.45 2.76 -24.84
C ASP A 72 3.77 1.95 -24.83
N GLY A 73 3.68 0.62 -24.99
CA GLY A 73 4.83 -0.28 -25.05
C GLY A 73 5.52 -0.53 -23.70
N LYS A 74 4.85 -0.21 -22.59
CA LYS A 74 5.34 -0.48 -21.23
C LYS A 74 4.26 -1.18 -20.42
N ASP A 75 4.67 -2.14 -19.58
CA ASP A 75 3.78 -2.86 -18.71
C ASP A 75 3.46 -2.11 -17.41
N TYR A 76 2.19 -2.16 -17.02
CA TYR A 76 1.64 -1.54 -15.82
C TYR A 76 0.83 -2.54 -15.01
N VAL A 77 0.70 -2.27 -13.72
CA VAL A 77 -0.13 -2.97 -12.75
C VAL A 77 -1.25 -2.05 -12.30
N LEU A 78 -2.47 -2.58 -12.20
CA LEU A 78 -3.63 -1.86 -11.71
C LEU A 78 -3.59 -1.79 -10.17
N GLU A 79 -3.65 -0.56 -9.63
CA GLU A 79 -3.75 -0.30 -8.19
C GLU A 79 -5.03 0.45 -7.86
N TYR A 80 -5.74 0.03 -6.81
CA TYR A 80 -7.00 0.66 -6.38
C TYR A 80 -6.77 1.72 -5.31
N PRO A 81 -7.54 2.82 -5.29
CA PRO A 81 -7.45 3.84 -4.26
C PRO A 81 -7.59 3.28 -2.83
N ILE A 82 -6.87 3.88 -1.88
CA ILE A 82 -7.03 3.56 -0.45
C ILE A 82 -7.76 4.72 0.21
N LYS A 83 -8.97 4.45 0.68
CA LYS A 83 -9.76 5.39 1.49
C LYS A 83 -9.62 5.05 2.97
N ALA A 84 -9.61 6.07 3.82
CA ALA A 84 -9.64 5.94 5.27
C ALA A 84 -10.74 6.82 5.85
N ASP A 85 -11.30 6.41 6.99
CA ASP A 85 -12.31 7.18 7.72
C ASP A 85 -11.68 8.36 8.49
N PHE A 86 -10.44 8.19 8.94
CA PHE A 86 -9.69 9.17 9.70
C PHE A 86 -8.26 9.30 9.18
N ALA A 87 -7.71 10.51 9.29
CA ALA A 87 -6.30 10.80 9.03
C ALA A 87 -5.67 11.44 10.28
N LEU A 88 -4.62 10.81 10.80
CA LEU A 88 -3.83 11.35 11.90
C LEU A 88 -2.60 12.05 11.33
N ILE A 89 -2.65 13.38 11.24
CA ILE A 89 -1.61 14.21 10.59
C ILE A 89 -0.94 15.08 11.65
N LYS A 90 0.40 15.18 11.58
CA LYS A 90 1.20 16.09 12.40
C LYS A 90 1.68 17.26 11.53
N ALA A 91 1.45 18.49 11.99
CA ALA A 91 1.95 19.72 11.37
C ALA A 91 2.91 20.45 12.32
N TYR A 92 3.90 21.16 11.76
CA TYR A 92 4.85 21.96 12.55
C TYR A 92 4.27 23.33 12.95
N LYS A 93 3.48 23.93 12.05
CA LYS A 93 2.74 25.18 12.25
C LYS A 93 1.37 25.03 11.60
N GLY A 94 0.39 25.76 12.10
CA GLY A 94 -0.98 25.87 11.57
C GLY A 94 -1.31 27.32 11.28
#